data_AF-A0A9E2E770-F1
#
_entry.id   AF-A0A9E2E770-F1
#
_cell.length_a   1.000
_cell.length_b   1.000
_cell.length_c   1.000
_cell.angle_alpha   90.00
_cell.angle_beta   90.00
_cell.angle_gamma   90.00
#
_symmetry.space_group_name_H-M   'P 1'
#
loop_
_entity.id
_entity.type
_entity.pdbx_description
1 polymer ?
#
loop_
_entity_poly.entity_id
_entity_poly.type
_entity_poly.pdbx_seq_one_letter_code
_entity_poly.pdbx_strand_id
1 'polypeptide(L)'
;MQQIVDLQNSPEFQALDVQVISIARDTVEEMAPESQVLGISSVPILSDPDLKVSAEYDVLQWAIDNGEPSHTFVLVDGDGQISWIKDYGAPDNPERTMYVEVDELIRFVSKNLNQ
;
A
#
# COMPACT_ATOMS: atom_id res chain seq x y z
N MET A 1 -1.86 10.63 2.81
CA MET A 1 -2.43 9.31 3.19
C MET A 1 -3.88 9.06 2.71
N GLN A 2 -4.39 9.80 1.70
CA GLN A 2 -5.79 9.71 1.23
C GLN A 2 -6.19 8.31 0.73
N GLN A 3 -5.28 7.59 0.06
CA GLN A 3 -5.52 6.22 -0.42
C GLN A 3 -6.04 5.29 0.70
N ILE A 4 -5.48 5.41 1.90
CA ILE A 4 -5.83 4.59 3.06
C ILE A 4 -7.25 4.94 3.53
N VAL A 5 -7.59 6.23 3.55
CA VAL A 5 -8.91 6.74 3.93
C VAL A 5 -9.98 6.17 3.00
N ASP A 6 -9.74 6.15 1.69
CA ASP A 6 -10.74 5.70 0.73
C ASP A 6 -10.89 4.17 0.77
N LEU A 7 -9.79 3.44 0.91
CA LEU A 7 -9.82 1.98 1.09
C LEU A 7 -10.57 1.57 2.36
N GLN A 8 -10.28 2.22 3.49
CA GLN A 8 -10.96 1.89 4.74
C GLN A 8 -12.45 2.22 4.73
N ASN A 9 -12.89 3.15 3.88
CA ASN A 9 -14.27 3.62 3.81
C ASN A 9 -15.06 3.01 2.64
N SER A 10 -14.45 2.19 1.79
CA SER A 10 -15.12 1.51 0.68
C SER A 10 -15.74 0.19 1.13
N PRO A 11 -17.09 0.07 1.16
CA PRO A 11 -17.76 -1.20 1.46
C PRO A 11 -17.43 -2.30 0.43
N GLU A 12 -17.25 -1.93 -0.84
CA GLU A 12 -16.91 -2.86 -1.92
C GLU A 12 -15.51 -3.44 -1.73
N PHE A 13 -14.53 -2.63 -1.32
CA PHE A 13 -13.20 -3.12 -0.99
C PHE A 13 -13.22 -3.97 0.28
N GLN A 14 -13.94 -3.55 1.33
CA GLN A 14 -14.11 -4.33 2.56
C GLN A 14 -14.74 -5.70 2.29
N ALA A 15 -15.67 -5.79 1.32
CA ALA A 15 -16.31 -7.05 0.94
C ALA A 15 -15.36 -8.07 0.29
N LEU A 16 -14.14 -7.66 -0.09
CA LEU A 16 -13.10 -8.58 -0.58
C LEU A 16 -12.45 -9.39 0.55
N ASP A 17 -12.73 -9.06 1.81
CA ASP A 17 -12.22 -9.75 3.00
C ASP A 17 -10.68 -9.87 3.04
N VAL A 18 -10.01 -8.80 2.60
CA VAL A 18 -8.55 -8.67 2.66
C VAL A 18 -8.15 -7.67 3.73
N GLN A 19 -7.11 -8.00 4.51
CA GLN A 19 -6.54 -7.06 5.46
C GLN A 19 -5.64 -6.06 4.75
N VAL A 20 -5.90 -4.77 4.92
CA VAL A 20 -5.01 -3.70 4.46
C VAL A 20 -4.03 -3.35 5.57
N ILE A 21 -2.76 -3.23 5.22
CA ILE A 21 -1.70 -2.72 6.07
C ILE A 21 -0.91 -1.70 5.24
N SER A 22 -0.75 -0.48 5.77
CA SER A 22 0.11 0.53 5.15
C SER A 22 1.49 0.48 5.78
N ILE A 23 2.54 0.56 4.97
CA ILE A 23 3.93 0.60 5.42
C ILE A 23 4.60 1.80 4.77
N ALA A 24 5.30 2.61 5.55
CA ALA A 24 6.06 3.77 5.07
C ALA A 24 7.38 3.90 5.81
N ARG A 25 8.33 4.64 5.23
CA ARG A 25 9.63 4.90 5.85
C ARG A 25 9.52 5.83 7.06
N ASP A 26 8.59 6.77 7.02
CA ASP A 26 8.34 7.76 8.06
C ASP A 26 8.19 7.11 9.43
N THR A 27 8.62 7.82 10.47
CA THR A 27 8.43 7.37 11.85
C THR A 27 6.96 7.37 12.26
N VAL A 28 6.62 6.61 13.30
CA VAL A 28 5.26 6.61 13.86
C VAL A 28 4.89 8.02 14.32
N GLU A 29 5.83 8.75 14.91
CA GLU A 29 5.65 10.12 15.38
C GLU A 29 5.31 11.09 14.24
N GLU A 30 5.91 10.91 13.06
CA GLU A 30 5.65 11.73 11.88
C GLU A 30 4.26 11.44 11.28
N MET A 31 3.85 10.17 11.25
CA MET A 31 2.57 9.75 10.65
C MET A 31 1.36 9.92 11.58
N ALA A 32 1.55 9.89 12.90
CA ALA A 32 0.46 9.89 13.89
C ALA A 32 -0.48 11.11 13.78
N PRO A 33 0.01 12.36 13.63
CA PRO A 33 -0.87 13.52 13.53
C PRO A 33 -1.76 13.49 12.28
N GLU A 34 -1.21 13.16 11.11
CA GLU A 34 -1.98 13.12 9.85
C GLU A 34 -3.02 12.00 9.90
N SER A 35 -2.62 10.79 10.32
CA SER A 35 -3.54 9.66 10.46
C SER A 35 -4.72 9.95 11.39
N GLN A 36 -4.47 10.64 12.52
CA GLN A 36 -5.52 11.08 13.43
C GLN A 36 -6.45 12.11 12.79
N VAL A 37 -5.90 13.12 12.11
CA VAL A 37 -6.68 14.17 11.42
C VAL A 37 -7.56 13.56 10.31
N LEU A 38 -7.04 12.57 9.59
CA LEU A 38 -7.75 11.88 8.51
C LEU A 38 -8.71 10.80 9.01
N GLY A 39 -8.76 10.51 10.31
CA GLY A 39 -9.64 9.49 10.88
C GLY A 39 -9.28 8.06 10.46
N ILE A 40 -7.99 7.81 10.16
CA ILE A 40 -7.53 6.46 9.84
C ILE A 40 -7.56 5.64 11.13
N SER A 41 -8.37 4.57 11.15
CA SER A 41 -8.66 3.85 12.40
C SER A 41 -8.73 2.33 12.25
N SER A 42 -9.09 1.82 11.08
CA SER A 42 -9.18 0.36 10.84
C SER A 42 -7.96 -0.21 10.13
N VAL A 43 -7.18 0.63 9.44
CA VAL A 43 -5.97 0.22 8.73
C VAL A 43 -4.74 0.50 9.59
N PRO A 44 -3.96 -0.52 9.97
CA PRO A 44 -2.66 -0.31 10.61
C PRO A 44 -1.70 0.44 9.67
N ILE A 45 -1.01 1.44 10.21
CA ILE A 45 0.03 2.18 9.52
C ILE A 45 1.34 1.89 10.25
N LEU A 46 2.26 1.22 9.57
CA LEU A 46 3.51 0.72 10.12
C LEU A 46 4.68 1.55 9.60
N SER A 47 5.68 1.71 10.45
CA SER A 47 6.93 2.41 10.14
C SER A 47 8.04 1.41 9.82
N ASP A 48 8.74 1.61 8.71
CA ASP A 48 9.88 0.84 8.21
C ASP A 48 11.09 1.76 7.93
N PRO A 49 11.64 2.44 8.95
CA PRO A 49 12.60 3.52 8.77
C PRO A 49 13.97 3.03 8.26
N ASP A 50 14.29 1.75 8.48
CA ASP A 50 15.51 1.10 7.98
C ASP A 50 15.29 0.34 6.67
N LEU A 51 14.09 0.44 6.09
CA LEU A 51 13.69 -0.15 4.81
C LEU A 51 13.83 -1.67 4.73
N LYS A 52 13.88 -2.37 5.88
CA LYS A 52 14.05 -3.83 5.90
C LYS A 52 12.85 -4.56 5.32
N VAL A 53 11.64 -4.13 5.66
CA VAL A 53 10.43 -4.76 5.12
C VAL A 53 10.32 -4.46 3.63
N SER A 54 10.56 -3.22 3.25
CA SER A 54 10.56 -2.78 1.86
C SER A 54 11.58 -3.56 1.01
N ALA A 55 12.76 -3.87 1.56
CA ALA A 55 13.76 -4.70 0.91
C ALA A 55 13.34 -6.18 0.79
N GLU A 56 12.74 -6.76 1.83
CA GLU A 56 12.29 -8.16 1.84
C GLU A 56 11.20 -8.43 0.80
N TYR A 57 10.32 -7.46 0.56
CA TYR A 57 9.30 -7.51 -0.49
C TYR A 57 9.82 -7.09 -1.88
N ASP A 58 11.12 -6.84 -2.02
CA ASP A 58 11.79 -6.41 -3.25
C ASP A 58 11.19 -5.14 -3.88
N VAL A 59 10.55 -4.26 -3.09
CA VAL A 59 9.90 -3.05 -3.63
C VAL A 59 10.86 -1.88 -3.85
N LEU A 60 12.07 -1.95 -3.27
CA LEU A 60 13.09 -0.90 -3.41
C LEU A 60 13.66 -0.79 -4.83
N GLN A 61 13.40 -1.75 -5.71
CA GLN A 61 13.74 -1.65 -7.13
C GLN A 61 13.01 -0.49 -7.84
N TRP A 62 11.90 -0.02 -7.28
CA TRP A 62 11.12 1.12 -7.77
C TRP A 62 11.33 2.39 -6.96
N ALA A 63 12.27 2.39 -6.02
CA ALA A 63 12.48 3.50 -5.11
C ALA A 63 12.73 4.83 -5.84
N ILE A 64 12.23 5.91 -5.26
CA ILE A 64 12.49 7.26 -5.76
C ILE A 64 13.91 7.70 -5.38
N ASP A 65 14.38 8.84 -5.91
CA ASP A 65 15.78 9.31 -5.77
C ASP A 65 16.32 9.38 -4.33
N ASN A 66 15.45 9.54 -3.32
CA ASN A 66 15.83 9.59 -1.91
C ASN A 66 15.92 8.20 -1.23
N GLY A 67 15.71 7.12 -1.98
CA GLY A 67 15.75 5.73 -1.54
C GLY A 67 14.44 5.22 -0.92
N GLU A 68 13.38 6.01 -0.86
CA GLU A 68 12.08 5.56 -0.35
C GLU A 68 11.37 4.65 -1.34
N PRO A 69 10.65 3.62 -0.84
CA PRO A 69 9.73 2.88 -1.68
C PRO A 69 8.73 3.85 -2.31
N SER A 70 8.44 3.63 -3.59
CA SER A 70 7.43 4.35 -4.33
C SER A 70 6.01 3.90 -3.91
N HIS A 71 5.01 4.10 -4.77
CA HIS A 71 3.62 3.73 -4.48
C HIS A 71 3.31 2.30 -4.95
N THR A 72 3.71 1.32 -4.14
CA THR A 72 3.56 -0.11 -4.46
C THR A 72 2.45 -0.78 -3.66
N PHE A 73 1.73 -1.70 -4.30
CA PHE A 73 0.79 -2.61 -3.66
C PHE A 73 1.29 -4.05 -3.78
N VAL A 74 1.22 -4.79 -2.69
CA VAL A 74 1.53 -6.22 -2.61
C VAL A 74 0.30 -6.93 -2.04
N LEU A 75 -0.18 -7.95 -2.74
CA LEU A 75 -1.18 -8.88 -2.24
C LEU A 75 -0.48 -10.17 -1.84
N VAL A 76 -0.71 -10.58 -0.60
CA VAL A 76 -0.20 -11.82 -0.01
C VAL A 76 -1.40 -12.73 0.27
N ASP A 77 -1.30 -14.00 -0.11
CA ASP A 77 -2.34 -15.00 0.12
C ASP A 77 -2.29 -15.63 1.52
N GLY A 78 -3.23 -16.55 1.80
CA GLY A 78 -3.33 -17.23 3.10
C GLY A 78 -2.16 -18.15 3.44
N ASP A 79 -1.34 -18.54 2.45
CA ASP A 79 -0.14 -19.34 2.61
C ASP A 79 1.13 -18.47 2.73
N GLY A 80 0.96 -17.13 2.73
CA GLY A 80 2.06 -16.17 2.85
C GLY A 80 2.81 -15.94 1.55
N GLN A 81 2.27 -16.33 0.39
CA GLN A 81 2.89 -16.10 -0.91
C GLN A 81 2.39 -14.80 -1.55
N ILE A 82 3.25 -14.13 -2.31
CA ILE A 82 2.85 -12.95 -3.09
C ILE A 82 2.03 -13.42 -4.30
N SER A 83 0.73 -13.13 -4.31
CA SER A 83 -0.16 -13.45 -5.42
C SER A 83 -0.22 -12.32 -6.46
N TRP A 84 0.11 -11.09 -6.06
CA TRP A 84 0.21 -9.95 -6.96
C TRP A 84 1.08 -8.84 -6.37
N ILE A 85 1.86 -8.19 -7.23
CA ILE A 85 2.65 -7.00 -6.90
C ILE A 85 2.58 -6.02 -8.07
N LYS A 86 2.37 -4.74 -7.77
CA LYS A 86 2.42 -3.68 -8.77
C LYS A 86 2.82 -2.36 -8.15
N ASP A 87 3.80 -1.72 -8.76
CA ASP A 87 4.15 -0.35 -8.46
C ASP A 87 3.45 0.66 -9.39
N TYR A 88 3.09 1.81 -8.82
CA TYR A 88 2.47 2.93 -9.49
C TYR A 88 3.30 4.21 -9.40
N GLY A 89 4.29 4.30 -8.52
CA GLY A 89 5.00 5.54 -8.21
C GLY A 89 6.43 5.64 -8.78
N ALA A 90 6.93 4.60 -9.44
CA ALA A 90 8.30 4.50 -9.90
C ALA A 90 8.68 5.70 -10.78
N PRO A 91 9.91 6.25 -10.64
CA PRO A 91 10.36 7.40 -11.44
C PRO A 91 10.31 7.18 -12.96
N ASP A 92 10.46 5.94 -13.42
CA ASP A 92 10.45 5.54 -14.83
C ASP A 92 9.04 5.18 -15.36
N ASN A 93 8.02 5.17 -14.50
CA ASN A 93 6.64 4.95 -14.91
C ASN A 93 6.06 6.23 -15.58
N PRO A 94 5.73 6.21 -16.89
CA PRO A 94 5.18 7.38 -17.58
C PRO A 94 3.78 7.77 -17.09
N GLU A 95 3.05 6.83 -16.46
CA GLU A 95 1.73 7.02 -15.86
C GLU A 95 1.82 7.07 -14.33
N ARG A 96 2.97 7.49 -13.78
CA ARG A 96 3.20 7.50 -12.33
C ARG A 96 2.06 8.20 -11.58
N THR A 97 1.59 7.57 -10.51
CA THR A 97 0.56 8.12 -9.63
C THR A 97 0.84 7.75 -8.17
N MET A 98 0.47 8.67 -7.29
CA MET A 98 0.50 8.47 -5.83
C MET A 98 -0.89 8.18 -5.25
N TYR A 99 -1.89 8.11 -6.13
CA TYR A 99 -3.26 7.70 -5.81
C TYR A 99 -3.77 6.77 -6.91
N VAL A 100 -4.25 5.61 -6.52
CA VAL A 100 -4.85 4.61 -7.39
C VAL A 100 -6.34 4.56 -7.07
N GLU A 101 -7.15 4.71 -8.12
CA GLU A 101 -8.61 4.60 -8.00
C GLU A 101 -8.99 3.30 -7.27
N VAL A 102 -9.88 3.41 -6.28
CA VAL A 102 -10.29 2.26 -5.46
C VAL A 102 -10.86 1.14 -6.33
N ASP A 103 -11.63 1.47 -7.37
CA ASP A 103 -12.18 0.49 -8.33
C ASP A 103 -11.07 -0.29 -9.06
N GLU A 104 -9.93 0.34 -9.33
CA GLU A 104 -8.78 -0.35 -9.92
C GLU A 104 -8.20 -1.37 -8.95
N LEU A 105 -7.99 -0.96 -7.68
CA LEU A 105 -7.51 -1.86 -6.64
C LEU A 105 -8.48 -3.02 -6.40
N ILE A 106 -9.78 -2.76 -6.31
CA ILE A 106 -10.82 -3.80 -6.19
C ILE A 106 -10.69 -4.83 -7.31
N ARG A 107 -10.58 -4.36 -8.56
CA ARG A 107 -10.46 -5.23 -9.74
C ARG A 107 -9.18 -6.07 -9.69
N PHE A 108 -8.03 -5.49 -9.33
CA PHE A 108 -6.77 -6.24 -9.23
C PHE A 108 -6.79 -7.25 -8.08
N VAL A 109 -7.25 -6.85 -6.90
CA VAL A 109 -7.34 -7.75 -5.74
C VAL A 109 -8.30 -8.90 -6.05
N SER A 110 -9.52 -8.61 -6.51
CA SER A 110 -10.53 -9.64 -6.83
C SER A 110 -10.03 -10.67 -7.86
N LYS A 111 -9.26 -10.21 -8.87
CA LYS A 111 -8.70 -11.09 -9.90
C LYS A 111 -7.64 -12.04 -9.35
N ASN A 112 -6.92 -11.65 -8.31
CA ASN A 112 -5.81 -12.41 -7.74
C ASN A 112 -6.17 -13.18 -6.46
N LEU A 113 -7.35 -12.94 -5.85
CA LEU A 113 -7.86 -13.71 -4.71
C LEU A 113 -8.33 -15.13 -5.06
N ASN A 114 -8.64 -15.41 -6.32
CA ASN A 114 -9.22 -16.68 -6.77
C ASN A 114 -8.22 -17.57 -7.53
N GLN A 115 -6.92 -17.34 -7.37
CA GLN A 115 -5.86 -18.11 -8.05
C GLN A 115 -5.25 -19.17 -7.15
#